data_AF-A0A960S1B9-F1
#
_entry.id   AF-A0A960S1B9-F1
#
_cell.length_a   1.000
_cell.length_b   1.000
_cell.length_c   1.000
_cell.angle_alpha   90.00
_cell.angle_beta   90.00
_cell.angle_gamma   90.00
#
_symmetry.space_group_name_H-M   'P 1'
#
loop_
_entity.id
_entity.type
_entity.pdbx_description
1 polymer ?
#
loop_
_entity_poly.entity_id
_entity_poly.type
_entity_poly.pdbx_seq_one_letter_code
_entity_poly.pdbx_strand_id
1 'polypeptide(L)' 'MEYNKDTPFPAKIIERTLLSGDRSTKKTYHITLDLSGSGISYRPGDSIAIFPENRPEDVTALLSTLGKSGKE' A
#
# COMPACT_ATOMS: atom_id res chain seq x y z
N MET A 1 22.38 -0.88 -1.96
CA MET A 1 21.53 0.27 -1.57
C MET A 1 20.69 -0.18 -0.40
N GLU A 2 20.51 0.66 0.61
CA GLU A 2 19.69 0.36 1.77
C GLU A 2 18.30 0.98 1.56
N TYR A 3 17.25 0.19 1.72
CA TYR A 3 15.88 0.69 1.62
C TYR A 3 15.44 1.31 2.95
N ASN A 4 14.80 2.47 2.87
CA ASN A 4 14.35 3.23 4.04
C ASN A 4 13.09 4.05 3.67
N LYS A 5 12.66 4.95 4.56
CA LYS A 5 11.45 5.76 4.35
C LYS A 5 11.53 6.66 3.10
N ASP A 6 12.70 7.15 2.74
CA ASP A 6 12.91 8.09 1.63
C ASP A 6 13.19 7.34 0.32
N THR A 7 13.69 6.10 0.42
CA THR A 7 13.90 5.17 -0.70
C THR A 7 13.21 3.83 -0.41
N PRO A 8 11.87 3.72 -0.57
CA PRO A 8 11.14 2.50 -0.25
C PRO A 8 11.42 1.38 -1.26
N PHE A 9 11.34 0.13 -0.79
CA PHE A 9 11.44 -1.04 -1.68
C PHE A 9 10.12 -1.30 -2.41
N PRO A 10 10.11 -1.43 -3.75
CA PRO A 10 8.91 -1.76 -4.51
C PRO A 10 8.56 -3.26 -4.40
N ALA A 11 8.14 -3.69 -3.21
CA ALA A 11 7.77 -5.07 -2.92
C ALA A 11 6.53 -5.51 -3.72
N LYS A 12 6.57 -6.70 -4.31
CA LYS A 12 5.41 -7.29 -4.98
C LYS A 12 4.48 -7.93 -3.95
N ILE A 13 3.17 -7.73 -4.11
CA ILE A 13 2.18 -8.53 -3.37
C ILE A 13 2.11 -9.92 -4.00
N ILE A 14 2.49 -10.95 -3.25
CA ILE A 14 2.41 -12.35 -3.66
C ILE A 14 1.00 -12.89 -3.42
N GLU A 15 0.42 -12.53 -2.28
CA GLU A 15 -0.88 -13.03 -1.85
C GLU A 15 -1.67 -11.93 -1.14
N ARG A 16 -2.99 -11.95 -1.33
CA ARG A 16 -3.94 -11.13 -0.60
C ARG A 16 -5.19 -11.95 -0.31
N THR A 17 -5.39 -12.29 0.96
CA THR A 17 -6.48 -13.16 1.41
C THR A 17 -7.37 -12.41 2.37
N LEU A 18 -8.69 -12.41 2.11
CA LEU A 18 -9.66 -11.84 3.05
C LEU A 18 -9.84 -12.80 4.22
N LEU A 19 -9.56 -12.32 5.44
CA LEU A 19 -9.70 -13.11 6.67
C LEU A 19 -11.06 -12.91 7.34
N SER A 20 -11.67 -11.75 7.15
CA SER A 20 -13.00 -11.47 7.69
C SER A 20 -14.08 -12.13 6.83
N GLY A 21 -15.04 -12.81 7.46
CA GLY A 21 -16.17 -13.41 6.74
C GLY A 21 -17.16 -12.39 6.16
N ASP A 22 -18.01 -12.84 5.24
CA ASP A 22 -18.89 -11.98 4.43
C ASP A 22 -19.90 -11.13 5.22
N ARG A 23 -20.25 -11.57 6.43
CA ARG A 23 -21.16 -10.84 7.33
C ARG A 23 -20.45 -9.79 8.19
N SER A 24 -19.13 -9.70 8.11
CA SER A 24 -18.34 -8.73 8.85
C SER A 24 -18.50 -7.33 8.24
N THR A 25 -18.72 -6.33 9.09
CA THR A 25 -18.71 -4.91 8.68
C THR A 25 -17.30 -4.37 8.46
N LYS A 26 -16.27 -5.12 8.87
CA LYS A 26 -14.85 -4.81 8.65
C LYS A 26 -14.26 -5.79 7.64
N LYS A 27 -13.37 -5.28 6.78
CA LYS A 27 -12.55 -6.10 5.88
C LYS A 27 -11.12 -6.21 6.43
N THR A 28 -10.73 -7.39 6.87
CA THR A 28 -9.36 -7.67 7.32
C THR A 28 -8.67 -8.55 6.30
N TYR A 29 -7.48 -8.16 5.84
CA TYR A 29 -6.71 -8.90 4.86
C TYR A 29 -5.40 -9.41 5.46
N HIS A 30 -5.05 -10.65 5.10
CA HIS A 30 -3.68 -11.15 5.17
C HIS A 30 -2.97 -10.80 3.86
N ILE A 31 -1.78 -10.20 3.93
CA ILE A 31 -1.01 -9.78 2.76
C ILE A 31 0.40 -10.35 2.89
N THR A 32 0.86 -11.01 1.84
CA THR A 32 2.22 -11.53 1.72
C THR A 32 2.99 -10.69 0.71
N LEU A 33 4.15 -10.17 1.11
CA LEU A 33 5.02 -9.33 0.28
C LEU A 33 6.29 -10.10 -0.10
N ASP A 34 6.71 -9.97 -1.35
CA ASP A 34 8.01 -10.46 -1.81
C ASP A 34 9.09 -9.45 -1.44
N LEU A 35 10.00 -9.85 -0.54
CA LEU A 35 11.18 -9.06 -0.15
C LEU A 35 12.47 -9.63 -0.75
N SER A 36 12.39 -10.60 -1.66
CA SER A 36 13.55 -11.23 -2.28
C SER A 36 14.41 -10.19 -2.99
N GLY A 37 15.73 -10.25 -2.76
CA GLY A 37 16.68 -9.29 -3.34
C GLY A 37 16.69 -7.91 -2.69
N SER A 38 15.82 -7.62 -1.71
CA SER A 38 15.79 -6.32 -1.03
C SER A 38 16.92 -6.14 0.00
N GLY A 39 17.42 -7.23 0.59
CA GLY A 39 18.33 -7.18 1.73
C GLY A 39 17.70 -6.67 3.03
N ILE A 40 16.38 -6.47 3.07
CA ILE A 40 15.65 -6.04 4.27
C ILE A 40 15.62 -7.18 5.29
N SER A 41 16.10 -6.91 6.51
CA SER A 41 15.97 -7.80 7.66
C SER A 41 14.96 -7.24 8.67
N TYR A 42 14.12 -8.09 9.24
CA TYR A 42 13.15 -7.70 10.27
C TYR A 42 13.00 -8.82 11.31
N ARG A 43 12.44 -8.47 12.47
CA ARG A 43 12.16 -9.39 13.58
C ARG A 43 10.68 -9.36 13.94
N PRO A 44 10.16 -10.42 14.59
CA PRO A 44 8.81 -10.39 15.14
C PRO A 44 8.59 -9.18 16.07
N GLY A 45 7.53 -8.43 15.82
CA GLY A 45 7.22 -7.19 16.54
C GLY A 45 7.62 -5.91 15.78
N ASP A 46 8.50 -6.01 14.78
CA ASP A 46 8.79 -4.87 13.90
C ASP A 46 7.56 -4.54 13.03
N SER A 47 7.44 -3.28 12.64
CA SER A 47 6.36 -2.78 11.77
C SER A 47 6.90 -2.41 10.40
N ILE A 48 6.06 -2.54 9.37
CA ILE A 48 6.36 -2.12 8.00
C ILE A 48 5.58 -0.84 7.66
N ALA A 49 6.27 0.12 7.05
CA ALA A 49 5.63 1.29 6.46
C ALA A 49 5.23 0.97 5.01
N ILE A 50 3.99 1.31 4.66
CA ILE A 50 3.46 1.16 3.30
C ILE A 50 3.14 2.55 2.77
N PHE A 51 3.57 2.85 1.55
CA PHE A 51 3.25 4.08 0.84
C PHE A 51 2.10 3.82 -0.13
N PRO A 52 0.84 4.18 0.21
CA PRO A 52 -0.29 3.96 -0.67
C PRO A 52 -0.43 5.09 -1.69
N GLU A 53 -1.16 4.79 -2.75
CA GLU A 53 -1.65 5.79 -3.69
C GLU A 53 -3.16 5.99 -3.49
N ASN A 54 -3.62 7.22 -3.66
CA ASN A 54 -5.05 7.50 -3.70
C ASN A 54 -5.68 6.86 -4.94
N ARG A 55 -6.94 6.46 -4.83
CA ARG A 55 -7.72 5.96 -5.97
C ARG A 55 -7.82 7.04 -7.06
N PRO A 56 -7.43 6.76 -8.31
CA PRO A 56 -7.45 7.75 -9.39
C PRO A 56 -8.82 8.40 -9.61
N GLU A 57 -9.90 7.65 -9.42
CA GLU A 57 -11.27 8.14 -9.54
C GLU A 57 -11.62 9.18 -8.47
N ASP A 58 -11.14 9.01 -7.24
CA ASP A 58 -11.40 9.93 -6.13
C ASP A 58 -10.61 11.23 -6.34
N VAL A 59 -9.35 11.12 -6.80
CA VAL A 59 -8.52 12.27 -7.19
C VAL A 59 -9.18 13.03 -8.36
N THR A 60 -9.65 12.32 -9.37
CA THR A 60 -10.31 12.92 -10.54
C THR A 60 -11.60 13.65 -10.16
N ALA A 61 -12.42 13.04 -9.31
CA ALA A 61 -13.65 13.65 -8.81
C ALA A 61 -13.37 14.94 -8.03
N LEU A 62 -12.33 14.93 -7.20
CA LEU A 62 -11.90 16.12 -6.45
C LEU A 62 -11.41 17.23 -7.39
N LEU A 63 -10.52 16.92 -8.34
CA LEU A 63 -10.01 17.89 -9.31
C LEU A 63 -11.14 18.52 -10.13
N SER A 64 -12.09 17.70 -10.60
CA SER A 64 -13.28 18.16 -11.33
C SER A 64 -14.13 19.12 -10.50
N THR A 65 -14.39 18.77 -9.24
CA THR A 65 -15.16 19.61 -8.30
C THR A 65 -14.48 20.97 -8.06
N LEU A 66 -13.15 21.00 -8.07
CA LEU A 66 -12.36 22.22 -7.87
C LEU A 66 -12.07 22.99 -9.18
N GLY A 67 -12.47 22.46 -10.34
CA GLY A 67 -12.13 23.03 -11.64
C GLY A 67 -10.63 23.04 -11.93
N LYS A 68 -9.88 22.05 -11.42
CA LYS A 68 -8.42 21.93 -11.55
C LYS A 68 -8.02 20.83 -12.52
N SER A 69 -6.82 20.95 -13.09
CA SER A 69 -6.28 19.98 -14.07
C SER A 69 -5.29 18.99 -13.46
N GLY A 70 -4.72 19.27 -12.28
CA GLY A 70 -3.69 18.46 -11.66
C GLY A 70 -2.32 18.58 -12.33
N LYS A 71 -2.12 19.58 -13.20
CA LYS A 71 -0.87 19.85 -13.94
C LYS A 71 -0.23 21.20 -13.57
N GLU A 72 -0.66 21.78 -12.44
CA GLU A 72 -0.05 23.01 -11.93
C GLU A 72 1.38 22.79 -11.43
#